data_AF-X6EJ72-F1
#
_entry.id   AF-X6EJ72-F1
#
_cell.length_a   1.000
_cell.length_b   1.000
_cell.length_c   1.000
_cell.angle_alpha   90.00
_cell.angle_beta   90.00
_cell.angle_gamma   90.00
#
_symmetry.space_group_name_H-M   'P 1'
#
loop_
_entity.id
_entity.type
_entity.pdbx_description
1 polymer ?
#
loop_
_entity_poly.entity_id
_entity_poly.type
_entity_poly.pdbx_seq_one_letter_code
_entity_poly.pdbx_strand_id
1 'polypeptide(L)' 'MTLTLRPIGAAMSGLAMRSAAAFERRRTLRRISRLPDRRLHDIGLERDWDGSILANEILANGRAI' A
#
# COMPACT_ATOMS: atom_id res chain seq x y z
N MET A 1 1.72 -39.44 8.01
CA MET A 1 2.05 -38.10 8.56
C MET A 1 1.90 -37.03 7.47
N THR A 2 0.69 -36.71 7.02
CA THR A 2 0.43 -35.79 5.90
C THR A 2 -0.59 -34.68 6.24
N LEU A 3 -1.13 -34.68 7.47
CA LEU A 3 -2.21 -33.79 7.90
C LEU A 3 -1.75 -32.35 8.22
N THR A 4 -0.44 -32.09 8.31
CA THR A 4 0.10 -30.77 8.71
C THR A 4 0.68 -29.95 7.55
N LEU A 5 1.08 -30.58 6.44
CA LEU A 5 1.76 -29.89 5.34
C LEU A 5 0.83 -28.95 4.55
N ARG A 6 -0.43 -29.36 4.33
CA ARG A 6 -1.45 -28.53 3.65
C ARG A 6 -1.82 -27.25 4.43
N PRO A 7 -2.16 -27.30 5.73
CA PRO A 7 -2.49 -26.09 6.47
C PRO A 7 -1.28 -25.15 6.63
N ILE A 8 -0.07 -25.69 6.82
CA ILE A 8 1.16 -24.88 6.87
C ILE A 8 1.42 -24.20 5.52
N GLY A 9 1.28 -24.94 4.40
CA GLY A 9 1.44 -24.38 3.06
C GLY A 9 0.44 -23.25 2.76
N ALA A 10 -0.83 -23.41 3.16
CA ALA A 10 -1.85 -22.38 3.00
C ALA A 10 -1.56 -21.13 3.85
N ALA A 11 -1.14 -21.31 5.11
CA ALA A 11 -0.76 -20.21 5.98
C ALA A 11 0.47 -19.45 5.45
N MET A 12 1.49 -20.16 4.98
CA MET A 12 2.69 -19.57 4.37
C MET A 12 2.37 -18.83 3.07
N SER A 13 1.48 -19.38 2.23
CA SER A 13 1.03 -18.71 1.00
C SER A 13 0.26 -17.43 1.32
N GLY A 14 -0.66 -17.46 2.29
CA GLY A 14 -1.38 -16.28 2.75
C GLY A 14 -0.45 -15.21 3.35
N LEU A 15 0.56 -15.62 4.11
CA LEU A 15 1.58 -14.72 4.64
C LEU A 15 2.42 -14.09 3.53
N ALA A 16 2.84 -14.88 2.53
CA ALA A 16 3.59 -14.41 1.37
C ALA A 16 2.80 -13.39 0.54
N MET A 17 1.49 -13.59 0.35
CA MET A 17 0.65 -12.62 -0.34
C MET A 17 0.54 -11.29 0.43
N ARG A 18 0.35 -11.36 1.75
CA ARG A 18 0.27 -10.16 2.60
C ARG A 18 1.60 -9.41 2.66
N SER A 19 2.72 -10.13 2.75
CA SER A 19 4.04 -9.52 2.77
C SER A 19 4.39 -8.88 1.42
N ALA A 20 4.05 -9.52 0.30
CA ALA A 20 4.19 -8.94 -1.04
C ALA A 20 3.33 -7.67 -1.19
N ALA A 21 2.07 -7.71 -0.78
CA ALA A 21 1.19 -6.54 -0.81
C ALA A 21 1.73 -5.37 0.05
N ALA A 22 2.23 -5.66 1.25
CA ALA A 22 2.84 -4.66 2.12
C ALA A 22 4.15 -4.09 1.54
N PHE A 23 4.95 -4.94 0.89
CA PHE A 23 6.18 -4.52 0.22
C PHE A 23 5.89 -3.61 -0.97
N GLU A 24 4.95 -3.98 -1.83
CA GLU A 24 4.53 -3.15 -2.96
C GLU A 24 3.89 -1.84 -2.49
N ARG A 25 3.09 -1.84 -1.42
CA ARG A 25 2.58 -0.61 -0.78
C ARG A 25 3.72 0.31 -0.37
N ARG A 26 4.73 -0.20 0.35
CA ARG A 26 5.90 0.58 0.77
C ARG A 26 6.72 1.10 -0.40
N ARG A 27 6.91 0.28 -1.44
CA ARG A 27 7.64 0.66 -2.65
C ARG A 27 6.93 1.79 -3.39
N THR A 28 5.62 1.69 -3.53
CA THR A 28 4.77 2.71 -4.14
C THR A 28 4.81 4.01 -3.34
N LEU A 29 4.65 3.95 -2.01
CA LEU A 29 4.77 5.12 -1.15
C LEU A 29 6.14 5.81 -1.25
N ARG A 30 7.25 5.05 -1.32
CA ARG A 30 8.59 5.63 -1.53
C ARG A 30 8.77 6.29 -2.90
N ARG A 31 8.06 5.84 -3.92
CA ARG A 31 8.09 6.46 -5.25
C ARG A 31 7.27 7.74 -5.26
N ILE A 32 6.07 7.68 -4.70
CA ILE A 32 5.16 8.83 -4.58
C ILE A 32 5.78 9.90 -3.67
N SER A 33 6.46 9.51 -2.58
CA SER A 33 7.13 10.46 -1.68
C SER A 33 8.26 11.26 -2.33
N ARG A 34 8.83 10.78 -3.44
CA ARG A 34 9.84 11.49 -4.22
C ARG A 34 9.24 12.45 -5.25
N LEU A 35 7.94 12.40 -5.48
CA LEU A 35 7.27 13.32 -6.40
C LEU A 35 7.13 14.70 -5.75
N PRO A 36 7.25 15.78 -6.55
CA PRO A 36 6.97 17.13 -6.08
C PRO A 36 5.47 17.30 -5.80
N ASP A 37 5.12 18.20 -4.89
CA ASP A 37 3.73 18.34 -4.41
C ASP A 37 2.76 18.71 -5.54
N ARG A 38 3.20 19.45 -6.56
CA ARG A 38 2.40 19.70 -7.78
C ARG A 38 1.97 18.40 -8.47
N ARG A 39 2.89 17.44 -8.61
CA ARG A 39 2.62 16.15 -9.26
C ARG A 39 1.79 15.23 -8.38
N LEU A 40 1.89 15.38 -7.06
CA LEU A 40 0.98 14.71 -6.11
C LEU A 40 -0.45 15.25 -6.28
N HIS A 41 -0.58 16.56 -6.34
CA HIS A 41 -1.89 17.21 -6.51
C HIS A 41 -2.55 16.83 -7.84
N ASP A 42 -1.78 16.74 -8.93
CA ASP A 42 -2.26 16.29 -10.24
C ASP A 42 -2.86 14.85 -10.21
N ILE A 43 -2.39 13.99 -9.31
CA ILE A 43 -2.92 12.62 -9.11
C ILE A 43 -3.92 12.55 -7.95
N GLY A 44 -4.37 13.70 -7.44
CA GLY A 44 -5.31 13.81 -6.33
C GLY A 44 -4.76 13.30 -5.00
N LEU A 45 -3.44 13.37 -4.80
CA LEU A 45 -2.78 13.14 -3.53
C LEU A 45 -2.25 14.45 -2.96
N GLU A 46 -2.19 14.56 -1.65
CA GLU A 46 -1.65 15.71 -0.95
C GLU A 46 -0.63 15.26 0.10
N ARG A 47 0.37 16.09 0.34
CA ARG A 47 1.36 15.85 1.39
C ARG A 47 1.01 16.71 2.59
N ASP A 48 0.79 16.07 3.73
CA ASP A 48 0.54 16.75 4.99
C ASP A 48 1.83 17.35 5.56
N TRP A 49 1.71 18.21 6.58
CA TRP A 49 2.83 18.92 7.20
C TRP A 49 3.89 17.99 7.81
N ASP A 50 3.49 16.77 8.21
CA ASP A 50 4.37 15.72 8.75
C ASP A 50 5.09 14.92 7.64
N GLY A 51 4.78 15.20 6.38
CA GLY A 51 5.30 14.51 5.20
C GLY A 51 4.51 13.27 4.79
N SER A 52 3.45 12.92 5.52
CA SER A 52 2.51 11.84 5.17
C SER A 52 1.76 12.18 3.88
N ILE A 53 1.42 11.15 3.10
CA ILE A 53 0.71 11.32 1.83
C ILE A 53 -0.73 10.88 2.02
N LEU A 54 -1.65 11.82 1.87
CA LEU A 54 -3.08 11.64 2.01
C LEU A 54 -3.72 11.65 0.63
N ALA A 55 -4.81 10.91 0.48
CA ALA A 55 -5.68 11.09 -0.68
C ALA A 55 -6.47 12.38 -0.50
N ASN A 56 -6.41 13.28 -1.48
CA ASN A 56 -7.27 14.45 -1.52
C ASN A 56 -8.74 13.97 -1.56
N GLU A 57 -9.68 14.78 -1.06
CA GLU A 57 -11.11 14.47 -0.98
C GLU A 57 -11.70 13.99 -2.32
N ILE A 58 -11.13 14.46 -3.43
CA ILE A 58 -11.47 14.04 -4.81
C ILE A 58 -11.30 12.52 -5.00
N LEU A 59 -10.27 11.91 -4.39
CA LEU A 59 -10.02 10.46 -4.38
C LEU A 59 -10.69 9.74 -3.19
N ALA A 60 -10.91 10.44 -2.07
CA ALA A 60 -11.47 9.87 -0.85
C ALA A 60 -12.97 9.54 -0.95
N ASN A 61 -13.70 10.15 -1.89
CA ASN A 61 -15.12 9.88 -2.14
C ASN A 61 -15.44 8.48 -2.70
N GLY A 62 -14.44 7.59 -2.85
CA GLY A 62 -14.66 6.23 -3.38
C GLY A 62 -14.01 5.07 -2.62
N ARG A 63 -12.95 5.28 -1.84
CA ARG A 63 -12.29 4.19 -1.10
C ARG A 63 -11.18 4.72 -0.20
N ALA A 64 -11.28 4.47 1.10
CA ALA A 64 -10.13 4.56 2.00
C ALA A 64 -9.00 3.60 1.53
N ILE A 65 -7.75 4.08 1.53
CA ILE A 65 -6.54 3.35 1.10
C ILE A 65 -5.79 2.76 2.30
#